data_AF-A0A286TW95-F1
#
_entry.id   AF-A0A286TW95-F1
#
_cell.length_a   1.000
_cell.length_b   1.000
_cell.length_c   1.000
_cell.angle_alpha   90.00
_cell.angle_beta   90.00
_cell.angle_gamma   90.00
#
_symmetry.space_group_name_H-M   'P 1'
#
loop_
_entity.id
_entity.type
_entity.pdbx_description
1 polymer ?
#
loop_
_entity_poly.entity_id
_entity_poly.type
_entity_poly.pdbx_seq_one_letter_code
_entity_poly.pdbx_strand_id
1 'polypeptide(L)'
;MNQKLSTRHKKDHKGITLLKRERYREAEEATSKAVTMDKKYPPFFNNFGDVLLKREKYHQAGEAYRKALENNQKGSNSEEKFRAHFGLAKVHALLAERGKEDWMCRESLKYLDHIGISFLS
;
A
#
# COMPACT_ATOMS: atom_id res chain seq x y z
N MET A 1 -27.03 -9.51 13.96
CA MET A 1 -26.21 -9.14 12.78
C MET A 1 -25.49 -7.78 12.91
N ASN A 2 -25.95 -6.84 13.75
CA ASN A 2 -25.42 -5.47 13.85
C ASN A 2 -24.04 -5.29 14.52
N GLN A 3 -23.61 -6.19 15.41
CA GLN A 3 -22.32 -6.04 16.10
C GLN A 3 -21.10 -6.28 15.19
N LYS A 4 -21.20 -7.17 14.20
CA LYS A 4 -20.09 -7.42 13.24
C LYS A 4 -19.83 -6.23 12.33
N LEU A 5 -20.88 -5.55 11.86
CA LEU A 5 -20.74 -4.34 11.02
C LEU A 5 -20.21 -3.15 11.83
N SER A 6 -20.72 -2.94 13.06
CA SER A 6 -20.22 -1.89 13.96
C SER A 6 -18.74 -2.08 14.32
N THR A 7 -18.32 -3.31 14.57
CA THR A 7 -16.90 -3.62 14.87
C THR A 7 -15.99 -3.51 13.64
N ARG A 8 -16.49 -3.79 12.43
CA ARG A 8 -15.77 -3.56 11.17
C ARG A 8 -15.51 -2.06 10.95
N HIS A 9 -16.56 -1.26 10.99
CA HIS A 9 -16.45 0.20 10.81
C HIS A 9 -15.52 0.84 11.84
N LYS A 10 -15.60 0.41 13.11
CA LYS A 10 -14.71 0.93 14.17
C LYS A 10 -13.23 0.63 13.89
N LYS A 11 -12.92 -0.55 13.34
CA LYS A 11 -11.54 -0.96 13.04
C LYS A 11 -11.00 -0.27 11.79
N ASP A 12 -11.82 -0.09 10.77
CA ASP A 12 -11.49 0.74 9.61
C ASP A 12 -11.17 2.17 10.03
N HIS A 13 -12.06 2.76 10.84
CA HIS A 13 -11.87 4.13 11.31
C HIS A 13 -10.59 4.29 12.14
N LYS A 14 -10.25 3.27 12.94
CA LYS A 14 -9.00 3.23 13.71
C LYS A 14 -7.77 3.23 12.79
N GLY A 15 -7.74 2.42 11.73
CA GLY A 15 -6.63 2.38 10.77
C GLY A 15 -6.43 3.73 10.09
N ILE A 16 -7.51 4.35 9.61
CA ILE A 16 -7.48 5.67 8.96
C ILE A 16 -7.05 6.76 9.95
N THR A 17 -7.54 6.72 11.19
CA THR A 17 -7.17 7.70 12.23
C THR A 17 -5.67 7.63 12.53
N LEU A 18 -5.10 6.43 12.60
CA LEU A 18 -3.67 6.24 12.83
C LEU A 18 -2.83 6.69 11.64
N LEU A 19 -3.31 6.47 10.40
CA LEU A 19 -2.70 7.01 9.19
C LEU A 19 -2.65 8.54 9.19
N LYS A 20 -3.76 9.19 9.56
CA LYS A 20 -3.84 10.66 9.67
C LYS A 20 -2.94 11.24 10.76
N ARG A 21 -2.63 10.44 11.78
CA ARG A 21 -1.69 10.81 12.85
C ARG A 21 -0.23 10.46 12.52
N GLU A 22 0.06 10.02 11.29
CA GLU A 22 1.39 9.61 10.83
C GLU A 22 2.03 8.47 11.65
N ARG A 23 1.23 7.76 12.45
CA ARG A 23 1.67 6.62 13.25
C ARG A 23 1.63 5.35 12.41
N TYR A 24 2.42 5.32 11.35
CA TYR A 24 2.37 4.28 10.31
C TYR A 24 2.66 2.88 10.85
N ARG A 25 3.56 2.74 11.82
CA ARG A 25 3.89 1.45 12.45
C ARG A 25 2.70 0.85 13.20
N GLU A 26 2.00 1.68 13.98
CA GLU A 26 0.81 1.24 14.73
C GLU A 26 -0.40 1.06 13.81
N ALA A 27 -0.50 1.86 12.75
CA ALA A 27 -1.49 1.67 11.71
C ALA A 27 -1.31 0.31 11.04
N GLU A 28 -0.07 -0.11 10.77
CA GLU A 28 0.25 -1.42 10.17
C GLU A 28 -0.13 -2.56 11.11
N GLU A 29 0.18 -2.46 12.40
CA GLU A 29 -0.23 -3.47 13.39
C GLU A 29 -1.75 -3.56 13.53
N ALA A 30 -2.43 -2.41 13.57
CA ALA A 30 -3.89 -2.36 13.71
C ALA A 30 -4.61 -2.91 12.47
N THR A 31 -4.14 -2.57 11.27
CA THR A 31 -4.70 -3.03 10.00
C THR A 31 -4.33 -4.49 9.73
N SER A 32 -3.12 -4.95 10.07
CA SER A 32 -2.73 -6.36 10.00
C SER A 32 -3.61 -7.24 10.88
N LYS A 33 -3.85 -6.83 12.14
CA LYS A 33 -4.81 -7.51 13.03
C LYS A 33 -6.23 -7.52 12.43
N ALA A 34 -6.65 -6.45 11.76
CA ALA A 34 -7.96 -6.39 11.11
C ALA A 34 -8.08 -7.41 9.97
N VAL A 35 -7.05 -7.51 9.12
CA VAL A 35 -6.98 -8.48 8.01
C VAL A 35 -6.94 -9.92 8.51
N THR A 36 -6.28 -10.21 9.64
CA THR A 36 -6.26 -11.58 10.20
C THR A 36 -7.60 -11.99 10.82
N MET A 37 -8.35 -11.04 11.39
CA MET A 37 -9.68 -11.30 11.96
C MET A 37 -10.77 -11.50 10.90
N ASP A 38 -10.75 -10.74 9.81
CA ASP A 38 -11.75 -10.84 8.75
C ASP A 38 -11.09 -10.78 7.37
N LYS A 39 -10.67 -11.96 6.91
CA LYS A 39 -10.01 -12.15 5.60
C LYS A 39 -10.93 -11.89 4.41
N LYS A 40 -12.23 -11.66 4.64
CA LYS A 40 -13.24 -11.46 3.59
C LYS A 40 -13.79 -10.04 3.56
N TYR A 41 -13.21 -9.10 4.31
CA TYR A 41 -13.65 -7.72 4.33
C TYR A 41 -12.70 -6.81 3.52
N PRO A 42 -13.08 -6.41 2.29
CA PRO A 42 -12.24 -5.63 1.38
C PRO A 42 -11.69 -4.31 1.95
N PRO A 43 -12.44 -3.54 2.76
CA PRO A 43 -11.93 -2.29 3.34
C PRO A 43 -10.68 -2.47 4.22
N PHE A 44 -10.53 -3.61 4.90
CA PHE A 44 -9.31 -3.89 5.69
C PHE A 44 -8.08 -4.02 4.80
N PHE A 45 -8.21 -4.65 3.64
CA PHE A 45 -7.11 -4.78 2.69
C PHE A 45 -6.78 -3.45 2.01
N ASN A 46 -7.78 -2.62 1.70
CA ASN A 46 -7.58 -1.27 1.18
C ASN A 46 -6.82 -0.40 2.18
N ASN A 47 -7.27 -0.38 3.44
CA ASN A 47 -6.60 0.38 4.49
C ASN A 47 -5.18 -0.15 4.78
N PHE A 48 -4.98 -1.47 4.74
CA PHE A 48 -3.64 -2.06 4.86
C PHE A 48 -2.72 -1.65 3.69
N GLY A 49 -3.23 -1.66 2.47
CA GLY A 49 -2.52 -1.15 1.29
C GLY A 49 -2.13 0.33 1.43
N ASP A 50 -3.05 1.17 1.93
CA ASP A 50 -2.79 2.60 2.16
C ASP A 50 -1.66 2.81 3.20
N VAL A 51 -1.66 2.02 4.28
CA VAL A 51 -0.58 2.04 5.28
C VAL A 51 0.76 1.63 4.67
N LEU A 52 0.77 0.56 3.88
CA LEU A 52 1.99 0.04 3.25
C LEU A 52 2.55 1.02 2.20
N LEU A 53 1.68 1.69 1.44
CA LEU A 53 2.07 2.78 0.54
C LEU A 53 2.78 3.91 1.29
N LYS A 54 2.26 4.31 2.46
CA LYS A 54 2.88 5.34 3.30
C LYS A 54 4.19 4.90 3.94
N ARG A 55 4.41 3.60 4.08
CA ARG A 55 5.68 3.02 4.53
C ARG A 55 6.64 2.69 3.37
N GLU A 56 6.33 3.12 2.16
CA GLU A 56 7.10 2.83 0.93
C GLU A 56 7.25 1.34 0.61
N LYS A 57 6.43 0.48 1.21
CA LYS A 57 6.44 -0.97 0.95
C LYS A 57 5.56 -1.27 -0.27
N TYR A 58 5.95 -0.74 -1.43
CA TYR A 58 5.14 -0.73 -2.65
C TYR A 58 4.71 -2.11 -3.13
N HIS A 59 5.62 -3.09 -3.14
CA HIS A 59 5.30 -4.47 -3.52
C HIS A 59 4.22 -5.09 -2.63
N GLN A 60 4.34 -4.92 -1.30
CA GLN A 60 3.36 -5.45 -0.34
C GLN A 60 2.03 -4.70 -0.44
N ALA A 61 2.05 -3.39 -0.70
CA ALA A 61 0.85 -2.60 -0.91
C ALA A 61 0.06 -3.11 -2.14
N GLY A 62 0.74 -3.39 -3.25
CA GLY A 62 0.13 -3.96 -4.45
C GLY A 62 -0.53 -5.31 -4.19
N GLU A 63 0.12 -6.18 -3.41
CA GLU A 63 -0.49 -7.45 -2.99
C GLU A 63 -1.76 -7.26 -2.15
N ALA A 64 -1.75 -6.29 -1.23
CA ALA A 64 -2.90 -5.99 -0.37
C ALA A 64 -4.11 -5.52 -1.20
N TYR A 65 -3.92 -4.59 -2.12
CA TYR A 65 -5.00 -4.12 -2.99
C TYR A 65 -5.54 -5.21 -3.94
N ARG A 66 -4.66 -6.08 -4.46
CA ARG A 66 -5.08 -7.23 -5.26
C ARG A 66 -5.96 -8.19 -4.45
N LYS A 67 -5.58 -8.49 -3.20
CA LYS A 67 -6.41 -9.26 -2.28
C LYS A 67 -7.75 -8.57 -1.97
N ALA A 68 -7.77 -7.24 -1.89
CA ALA A 68 -9.01 -6.47 -1.73
C ALA A 68 -9.98 -6.69 -2.91
N LEU A 69 -9.44 -6.70 -4.14
CA LEU A 69 -10.20 -6.95 -5.37
C LEU A 69 -10.68 -8.40 -5.49
N GLU A 70 -9.85 -9.38 -5.13
CA GLU A 70 -10.21 -10.80 -5.14
C GLU A 70 -11.35 -11.12 -4.15
N ASN A 71 -11.34 -10.50 -2.97
CA ASN A 71 -12.39 -10.70 -1.95
C ASN A 71 -13.69 -9.92 -2.23
N ASN A 72 -13.71 -9.08 -3.27
CA ASN A 72 -14.82 -8.16 -3.58
C ASN A 72 -16.00 -8.80 -4.35
N GLN A 73 -16.07 -10.14 -4.39
CA GLN A 73 -16.86 -10.87 -5.39
C GLN A 73 -18.35 -11.06 -5.05
N LYS A 74 -18.85 -10.66 -3.88
CA LYS A 74 -20.24 -11.00 -3.45
C LYS A 74 -21.11 -9.89 -2.84
N GLY A 75 -20.73 -8.60 -2.88
CA GLY A 75 -21.67 -7.55 -2.44
C GLY A 75 -21.08 -6.18 -2.12
N SER A 76 -19.92 -5.82 -2.66
CA SER A 76 -19.26 -4.58 -2.29
C SER A 76 -19.56 -3.45 -3.26
N ASN A 77 -19.83 -2.28 -2.69
CA ASN A 77 -20.07 -1.01 -3.36
C ASN A 77 -18.95 -0.67 -4.35
N SER A 78 -19.29 -0.05 -5.48
CA SER A 78 -18.36 0.35 -6.55
C SER A 78 -17.17 1.19 -6.04
N GLU A 79 -17.35 1.91 -4.94
CA GLU A 79 -16.34 2.75 -4.29
C GLU A 79 -15.13 1.96 -3.78
N GLU A 80 -15.32 0.77 -3.20
CA GLU A 80 -14.19 -0.01 -2.65
C GLU A 80 -13.32 -0.63 -3.75
N LYS A 81 -13.93 -0.99 -4.88
CA LYS A 81 -13.19 -1.41 -6.08
C LYS A 81 -12.40 -0.24 -6.65
N PHE A 82 -13.04 0.94 -6.74
CA PHE A 82 -12.37 2.16 -7.19
C PHE A 82 -11.14 2.47 -6.33
N ARG A 83 -11.28 2.46 -5.00
CA ARG A 83 -10.15 2.67 -4.07
C ARG A 83 -9.02 1.67 -4.28
N ALA A 84 -9.33 0.39 -4.43
CA ALA A 84 -8.33 -0.65 -4.65
C ALA A 84 -7.60 -0.47 -5.99
N HIS A 85 -8.33 -0.18 -7.07
CA HIS A 85 -7.74 0.09 -8.38
C HIS A 85 -6.90 1.36 -8.38
N PHE A 86 -7.37 2.43 -7.73
CA PHE A 86 -6.64 3.68 -7.59
C PHE A 86 -5.35 3.47 -6.78
N GLY A 87 -5.41 2.70 -5.69
CA GLY A 87 -4.25 2.30 -4.91
C GLY A 87 -3.22 1.50 -5.72
N LEU A 88 -3.67 0.52 -6.50
CA LEU A 88 -2.81 -0.24 -7.43
C LEU A 88 -2.16 0.66 -8.49
N ALA A 89 -2.93 1.54 -9.12
CA ALA A 89 -2.41 2.47 -10.11
C ALA A 89 -1.30 3.35 -9.51
N LYS A 90 -1.51 3.83 -8.28
CA LYS A 90 -0.49 4.60 -7.53
C LYS A 90 0.75 3.77 -7.21
N VAL A 91 0.60 2.52 -6.79
CA VAL A 91 1.74 1.60 -6.57
C VAL A 91 2.54 1.41 -7.85
N HIS A 92 1.88 1.19 -9.00
CA HIS A 92 2.57 1.02 -10.28
C HIS A 92 3.30 2.28 -10.73
N ALA A 93 2.69 3.47 -10.56
CA ALA A 93 3.35 4.73 -10.87
C ALA A 93 4.63 4.92 -10.04
N LEU A 94 4.55 4.72 -8.72
CA LEU A 94 5.70 4.87 -7.82
C LEU A 94 6.81 3.84 -8.08
N LEU A 95 6.45 2.59 -8.42
CA LEU A 95 7.42 1.57 -8.81
C LEU A 95 8.11 1.92 -10.14
N ALA A 96 7.37 2.48 -11.10
CA ALA A 96 7.93 2.91 -12.37
C ALA A 96 8.87 4.12 -12.21
N GLU A 97 8.54 5.07 -11.35
CA GLU A 97 9.40 6.21 -11.01
C GLU A 97 10.69 5.74 -10.33
N ARG A 98 10.60 4.88 -9.31
CA ARG A 98 11.77 4.36 -8.60
C ARG A 98 12.68 3.50 -9.51
N GLY A 99 12.08 2.72 -10.41
CA GLY A 99 12.84 1.98 -11.42
C GLY A 99 13.58 2.89 -12.41
N LYS A 100 12.99 4.05 -12.76
CA LYS A 100 13.67 5.06 -13.59
C LYS A 100 14.81 5.72 -12.83
N GLU A 101 14.61 6.07 -11.55
CA GLU A 101 15.66 6.62 -10.69
C GLU A 101 16.86 5.66 -10.59
N ASP A 102 16.61 4.37 -10.31
CA ASP A 102 17.65 3.34 -10.25
C ASP A 102 18.40 3.20 -11.59
N TRP A 103 17.67 3.23 -12.71
CA TRP A 103 18.27 3.18 -14.04
C TRP A 103 19.09 4.44 -14.35
N MET A 104 18.57 5.64 -14.07
CA MET A 104 19.26 6.92 -14.29
C MET A 104 20.53 7.03 -13.46
N CYS A 105 20.49 6.61 -12.19
CA CYS A 105 21.66 6.57 -11.32
C CYS A 105 22.75 5.63 -11.85
N ARG A 106 22.38 4.43 -12.32
CA ARG A 106 23.32 3.49 -12.94
C ARG A 106 23.94 4.05 -14.21
N GLU A 107 23.14 4.71 -15.05
CA GLU A 107 23.63 5.30 -16.30
C GLU A 107 24.56 6.49 -16.03
N SER A 108 24.22 7.33 -15.05
CA SER A 108 25.07 8.42 -14.58
C SER A 108 26.42 7.90 -14.05
N LEU A 109 26.42 6.81 -13.27
CA LEU A 109 27.65 6.17 -12.79
C LEU A 109 28.55 5.68 -13.92
N LYS A 110 27.99 5.08 -14.99
CA LYS A 110 28.78 4.69 -16.17
C LYS A 110 29.42 5.89 -16.86
N TYR A 111 28.69 7.01 -16.95
CA TYR A 111 29.22 8.23 -17.56
C TYR A 111 30.37 8.81 -16.74
N LEU A 112 30.26 8.81 -15.40
CA LEU A 112 31.33 9.24 -14.48
C LEU A 112 32.58 8.36 -14.58
N ASP A 113 32.42 7.04 -14.71
CA ASP A 113 33.51 6.08 -14.95
C ASP A 113 34.21 6.35 -16.29
N HIS A 114 33.44 6.60 -17.35
CA HIS A 114 33.97 6.93 -18.68
C HIS A 114 34.80 8.23 -18.70
N ILE A 115 34.46 9.23 -17.88
CA ILE A 115 35.23 10.49 -17.78
C ILE A 115 36.35 10.45 -16.72
N GLY A 116 36.59 9.28 -16.10
CA GLY A 116 37.69 9.05 -15.17
C GLY A 116 37.46 9.57 -13.75
N ILE A 117 36.23 9.99 -13.40
CA ILE A 117 35.87 10.40 -12.04
C ILE A 117 35.44 9.16 -11.26
N SER A 118 36.40 8.47 -10.68
CA SER A 118 36.18 7.34 -9.80
C SER A 118 35.92 7.85 -8.37
N PHE A 119 34.69 7.68 -7.86
CA PHE A 119 34.41 7.79 -6.42
C PHE A 119 34.99 6.54 -5.72
N LEU A 120 36.30 6.50 -5.57
CA LEU A 120 36.98 5.55 -4.69
C LEU A 120 37.03 6.13 -3.28
N SER A 121 36.15 5.64 -2.41
CA SER A 121 36.40 5.39 -0.96
C SER A 121 35.14 4.83 -0.31
#